data_AF-A0A8S7N0W4-F1
#
_entry.id   AF-A0A8S7N0W4-F1
#
_cell.length_a   1.000
_cell.length_b   1.000
_cell.length_c   1.000
_cell.angle_alpha   90.00
_cell.angle_beta   90.00
_cell.angle_gamma   90.00
#
_symmetry.space_group_name_H-M   'P 1'
#
loop_
_entity.id
_entity.type
_entity.pdbx_description
1 polymer ?
#
loop_
_entity_poly.entity_id
_entity_poly.type
_entity_poly.pdbx_seq_one_letter_code
_entity_poly.pdbx_strand_id
1 'polypeptide(L)'
;MAPSLIGQANRLIPEIEDYSKVLSEMPRATRIIALGEFYFISRGFDLIRFTEYELVDSAYERCIVGECLESCDPDYQEQEVKRLKRAGYTPLEIGAEIESYKLHVGQPVQTVFRVAYCEFPIKDKSGVKVSAKQIRGVFTHADYMGLGIASFAYLYLVDKYQYLVCDTLQTVKGATLWAVSMRKHGLVEIYDTKNENFIEELGEDACGVSGFIPWDIGKSDGGQMRRREEWGTNKINLTPGACTHIVNILSKRSMNP
;
A
#
# COMPACT_ATOMS: atom_id res chain seq x y z
N MET A 1 -29.59 30.59 1.20
CA MET A 1 -28.71 30.49 2.38
C MET A 1 -27.92 29.21 2.26
N ALA A 2 -26.64 29.31 1.94
CA ALA A 2 -25.76 28.16 1.74
C ALA A 2 -25.35 27.57 3.10
N PRO A 3 -25.37 26.23 3.30
CA PRO A 3 -24.87 25.63 4.53
C PRO A 3 -23.36 25.88 4.68
N SER A 4 -22.93 26.16 5.91
CA SER A 4 -21.58 26.57 6.25
C SER A 4 -20.54 25.45 6.06
N LEU A 5 -19.41 25.81 5.46
CA LEU A 5 -18.25 24.95 5.15
C LEU A 5 -17.41 24.56 6.39
N ILE A 6 -17.93 24.71 7.61
CA ILE A 6 -17.16 24.50 8.86
C ILE A 6 -17.33 23.06 9.41
N GLY A 7 -18.19 22.24 8.80
CA GLY A 7 -18.52 20.89 9.29
C GLY A 7 -17.67 19.72 8.76
N GLN A 8 -16.69 19.93 7.87
CA GLN A 8 -16.01 18.82 7.17
C GLN A 8 -14.71 18.31 7.83
N ALA A 9 -14.18 18.97 8.86
CA ALA A 9 -12.90 18.60 9.48
C ALA A 9 -13.00 17.57 10.62
N ASN A 10 -14.20 17.17 11.04
CA ASN A 10 -14.42 16.23 12.17
C ASN A 10 -14.80 14.80 11.76
N ARG A 11 -14.56 14.38 10.51
CA ARG A 11 -14.60 12.95 10.12
C ARG A 11 -13.26 12.23 10.35
N LEU A 12 -12.50 12.63 11.36
CA LEU A 12 -11.30 11.92 11.78
C LEU A 12 -11.73 10.83 12.76
N ILE A 13 -11.66 9.58 12.28
CA ILE A 13 -12.10 8.33 12.89
C ILE A 13 -13.61 8.08 12.66
N PRO A 14 -14.00 7.28 11.65
CA PRO A 14 -15.34 6.69 11.63
C PRO A 14 -15.53 5.93 12.95
N GLU A 15 -16.67 6.03 13.61
CA GLU A 15 -17.02 5.11 14.70
C GLU A 15 -16.89 3.68 14.14
N ILE A 16 -15.85 2.98 14.60
CA ILE A 16 -15.38 1.69 14.07
C ILE A 16 -16.27 0.59 14.65
N GLU A 17 -17.40 0.29 14.01
CA GLU A 17 -18.00 -1.05 14.13
C GLU A 17 -17.52 -2.00 13.02
N ASP A 18 -17.07 -1.48 11.86
CA ASP A 18 -16.69 -2.31 10.68
C ASP A 18 -15.26 -2.11 10.11
N TYR A 19 -14.45 -1.16 10.63
CA TYR A 19 -13.07 -0.99 10.16
C TYR A 19 -12.14 -2.10 10.69
N SER A 20 -11.62 -2.94 9.78
CA SER A 20 -10.72 -4.05 10.11
C SER A 20 -9.57 -4.16 9.11
N LYS A 21 -8.33 -4.12 9.61
CA LYS A 21 -7.13 -4.34 8.78
C LYS A 21 -6.96 -5.77 8.30
N VAL A 22 -7.84 -6.69 8.69
CA VAL A 22 -7.82 -8.08 8.27
C VAL A 22 -8.35 -8.18 6.84
N LEU A 23 -7.43 -8.31 5.89
CA LEU A 23 -7.72 -8.45 4.45
C LEU A 23 -7.38 -9.86 3.91
N SER A 24 -7.31 -10.86 4.78
CA SER A 24 -7.24 -12.27 4.37
C SER A 24 -8.50 -12.71 3.61
N GLU A 25 -9.59 -11.99 3.81
CA GLU A 25 -10.86 -12.11 3.08
C GLU A 25 -11.16 -10.80 2.33
N MET A 26 -12.05 -10.88 1.35
CA MET A 26 -12.53 -9.69 0.65
C MET A 26 -13.32 -8.79 1.61
N PRO A 27 -13.14 -7.46 1.58
CA PRO A 27 -13.97 -6.58 2.38
C PRO A 27 -15.46 -6.74 2.10
N ARG A 28 -16.27 -6.64 3.16
CA ARG A 28 -17.72 -6.62 3.02
C ARG A 28 -18.15 -5.37 2.26
N ALA A 29 -19.03 -5.54 1.29
CA ALA A 29 -19.61 -4.49 0.47
C ALA A 29 -20.97 -4.96 -0.04
N THR A 30 -21.91 -4.03 -0.24
CA THR A 30 -23.21 -4.35 -0.87
C THR A 30 -23.03 -4.74 -2.33
N ARG A 31 -22.10 -4.09 -3.03
CA ARG A 31 -21.71 -4.42 -4.40
C ARG A 31 -20.21 -4.29 -4.58
N ILE A 32 -19.65 -5.16 -5.42
CA ILE A 32 -18.23 -5.18 -5.80
C ILE A 32 -18.17 -5.09 -7.32
N ILE A 33 -17.48 -4.08 -7.84
CA ILE A 33 -17.42 -3.78 -9.27
C ILE A 33 -15.96 -3.86 -9.73
N ALA A 34 -15.65 -4.75 -10.67
CA ALA A 34 -14.31 -4.84 -11.25
C ALA A 34 -14.04 -3.62 -12.16
N LEU A 35 -12.91 -2.95 -11.94
CA LEU A 35 -12.49 -1.76 -12.68
C LEU A 35 -11.45 -2.08 -13.76
N GLY A 36 -10.62 -3.10 -13.54
CA GLY A 36 -9.59 -3.51 -14.49
C GLY A 36 -8.60 -4.49 -13.89
N GLU A 37 -7.77 -5.05 -14.78
CA GLU A 37 -6.77 -6.06 -14.46
C GLU A 37 -5.39 -5.66 -14.96
N PHE A 38 -4.36 -6.10 -14.25
CA PHE A 38 -2.96 -5.99 -14.66
C PHE A 38 -2.15 -7.16 -14.10
N TYR A 39 -1.00 -7.42 -14.72
CA TYR A 39 -0.22 -8.62 -14.45
C TYR A 39 1.17 -8.27 -13.95
N PHE A 40 1.64 -9.01 -12.96
CA PHE A 40 2.92 -8.80 -12.30
C PHE A 40 3.68 -10.11 -12.19
N ILE A 41 4.98 -10.08 -12.50
CA ILE A 41 5.84 -11.20 -12.18
C ILE A 41 6.50 -11.04 -10.81
N SER A 42 6.29 -12.02 -9.94
CA SER A 42 6.90 -12.06 -8.60
C SER A 42 8.43 -12.23 -8.70
N ARG A 43 9.14 -11.93 -7.60
CA ARG A 43 10.57 -12.28 -7.50
C ARG A 43 10.82 -13.79 -7.55
N GLY A 44 9.81 -14.59 -7.17
CA GLY A 44 9.79 -16.04 -7.26
C GLY A 44 9.36 -16.57 -8.63
N PHE A 45 9.19 -15.70 -9.64
CA PHE A 45 8.77 -16.04 -11.00
C PHE A 45 7.29 -16.42 -11.14
N ASP A 46 6.46 -16.20 -10.12
CA ASP A 46 5.01 -16.44 -10.20
C ASP A 46 4.31 -15.31 -10.96
N LEU A 47 3.35 -15.68 -11.80
CA LEU A 47 2.47 -14.73 -12.46
C LEU A 47 1.32 -14.38 -11.54
N ILE A 48 1.22 -13.10 -11.16
CA ILE A 48 0.16 -12.59 -10.30
C ILE A 48 -0.77 -11.73 -11.14
N ARG A 49 -2.04 -12.11 -11.21
CA ARG A 49 -3.12 -11.26 -11.75
C ARG A 49 -3.62 -10.37 -10.64
N PHE A 50 -3.55 -9.06 -10.86
CA PHE A 50 -4.20 -8.07 -10.01
C PHE A 50 -5.51 -7.62 -10.63
N THR A 51 -6.58 -7.64 -9.84
CA THR A 51 -7.87 -7.06 -10.20
C THR A 51 -8.20 -5.94 -9.22
N GLU A 52 -8.51 -4.76 -9.75
CA GLU A 52 -8.95 -3.62 -8.96
C GLU A 52 -10.47 -3.56 -8.91
N TYR A 53 -11.02 -3.34 -7.73
CA TYR A 53 -12.45 -3.29 -7.47
C TYR A 53 -12.85 -1.97 -6.81
N GLU A 54 -14.01 -1.46 -7.20
CA GLU A 54 -14.79 -0.51 -6.42
C GLU A 54 -15.71 -1.26 -5.45
N LEU A 55 -15.81 -0.77 -4.22
CA LEU A 55 -16.59 -1.33 -3.14
C LEU A 55 -17.70 -0.35 -2.75
N VAL A 56 -18.95 -0.72 -3.00
CA VAL A 56 -20.12 0.13 -2.71
C VAL A 56 -20.66 -0.21 -1.32
N ASP A 57 -20.93 0.82 -0.53
CA ASP A 57 -21.40 0.71 0.87
C ASP A 57 -20.47 -0.21 1.70
N SER A 58 -19.18 0.10 1.66
CA SER A 58 -18.14 -0.63 2.37
C SER A 58 -17.31 0.31 3.24
N ALA A 59 -16.59 -0.26 4.21
CA ALA A 59 -15.60 0.47 5.02
C ALA A 59 -14.42 1.00 4.16
N TYR A 60 -14.26 0.49 2.95
CA TYR A 60 -13.26 0.90 1.97
C TYR A 60 -13.93 1.30 0.67
N GLU A 61 -13.32 2.20 -0.09
CA GLU A 61 -13.86 2.60 -1.40
C GLU A 61 -13.37 1.70 -2.52
N ARG A 62 -12.12 1.22 -2.40
CA ARG A 62 -11.50 0.34 -3.39
C ARG A 62 -10.65 -0.75 -2.76
N CYS A 63 -10.46 -1.82 -3.51
CA CYS A 63 -9.59 -2.93 -3.15
C CYS A 63 -8.86 -3.43 -4.40
N ILE A 64 -7.58 -3.74 -4.30
CA ILE A 64 -6.86 -4.55 -5.29
C ILE A 64 -6.68 -5.94 -4.71
N VAL A 65 -7.03 -6.97 -5.48
CA VAL A 65 -6.83 -8.38 -5.16
C VAL A 65 -5.77 -8.94 -6.10
N GLY A 66 -4.74 -9.57 -5.55
CA GLY A 66 -3.69 -10.27 -6.31
C GLY A 66 -3.85 -11.78 -6.18
N GLU A 67 -3.97 -12.46 -7.31
CA GLU A 67 -4.19 -13.90 -7.40
C GLU A 67 -3.05 -14.55 -8.18
N CYS A 68 -2.51 -15.65 -7.66
CA CYS A 68 -1.48 -16.41 -8.37
C CYS A 68 -2.13 -17.27 -9.47
N LEU A 69 -1.59 -17.16 -10.67
CA LEU A 69 -1.90 -18.00 -11.82
C LEU A 69 -0.84 -19.10 -11.90
N GLU A 70 -1.25 -20.33 -11.60
CA GLU A 70 -0.34 -21.49 -11.62
C GLU A 70 0.10 -21.78 -13.06
N SER A 71 1.42 -21.87 -13.25
CA SER A 71 2.04 -22.11 -14.54
C SER A 71 1.84 -23.55 -15.00
N CYS A 72 1.51 -23.76 -16.28
CA CYS A 72 1.50 -25.11 -16.87
C CYS A 72 2.90 -25.60 -17.29
N ASP A 73 3.88 -24.70 -17.37
CA ASP A 73 5.29 -25.00 -17.63
C ASP A 73 6.19 -24.04 -16.81
N PRO A 74 6.40 -24.34 -15.51
CA PRO A 74 7.17 -23.48 -14.62
C PRO A 74 8.62 -23.26 -15.08
N ASP A 75 9.24 -24.30 -15.65
CA ASP A 75 10.63 -24.25 -16.12
C ASP A 75 10.78 -23.29 -17.31
N TYR A 76 9.84 -23.35 -18.27
CA TYR A 76 9.81 -22.42 -19.39
C TYR A 76 9.52 -20.99 -18.92
N GLN A 77 8.53 -20.80 -18.05
CA GLN A 77 8.20 -19.49 -17.50
C GLN A 77 9.39 -18.85 -16.78
N GLU A 78 10.10 -19.60 -15.94
CA GLU A 78 11.29 -19.08 -15.25
C GLU A 78 12.39 -18.66 -16.25
N GLN A 79 12.66 -19.48 -17.27
CA GLN A 79 13.63 -19.17 -18.31
C GLN A 79 13.28 -17.88 -19.04
N GLU A 80 12.00 -17.71 -19.37
CA GLU A 80 11.51 -16.57 -20.14
C GLU A 80 11.50 -15.29 -19.30
N VAL A 81 11.09 -15.37 -18.04
CA VAL A 81 11.21 -14.24 -17.10
C VAL A 81 12.68 -13.81 -16.95
N LYS A 82 13.61 -14.76 -16.82
CA LYS A 82 15.05 -14.43 -16.76
C LYS A 82 15.53 -13.77 -18.04
N ARG A 83 15.07 -14.22 -19.21
CA ARG A 83 15.40 -13.62 -20.51
C ARG A 83 14.90 -12.18 -20.58
N LEU A 84 13.64 -11.92 -20.25
CA LEU A 84 13.04 -10.59 -20.27
C LEU A 84 13.67 -9.63 -19.24
N LYS A 85 13.99 -10.13 -18.03
CA LYS A 85 14.77 -9.36 -17.03
C LYS A 85 16.12 -8.91 -17.58
N ARG A 86 16.85 -9.79 -18.29
CA ARG A 86 18.15 -9.43 -18.92
C ARG A 86 17.98 -8.43 -20.06
N ALA A 87 16.82 -8.41 -20.71
CA ALA A 87 16.47 -7.42 -21.73
C ALA A 87 16.03 -6.07 -21.15
N GLY A 88 15.96 -5.93 -19.82
CA GLY A 88 15.64 -4.67 -19.15
C GLY A 88 14.14 -4.42 -18.92
N TYR A 89 13.29 -5.41 -19.14
CA TYR A 89 11.85 -5.27 -18.92
C TYR A 89 11.52 -5.12 -17.44
N THR A 90 10.55 -4.27 -17.12
CA THR A 90 10.01 -4.08 -15.78
C THR A 90 9.11 -5.25 -15.36
N PRO A 91 8.85 -5.48 -14.06
CA PRO A 91 7.98 -6.56 -13.61
C PRO A 91 6.56 -6.53 -14.17
N LEU A 92 6.02 -5.34 -14.50
CA LEU A 92 4.71 -5.17 -15.13
C LEU A 92 4.75 -5.62 -16.60
N GLU A 93 5.75 -5.19 -17.36
CA GLU A 93 5.92 -5.59 -18.76
C GLU A 93 6.17 -7.09 -18.89
N ILE A 94 6.98 -7.66 -18.00
CA ILE A 94 7.19 -9.11 -17.95
C ILE A 94 5.89 -9.83 -17.62
N GLY A 95 5.13 -9.36 -16.63
CA GLY A 95 3.84 -9.97 -16.28
C GLY A 95 2.88 -9.99 -17.46
N ALA A 96 2.77 -8.87 -18.19
CA ALA A 96 1.94 -8.77 -19.40
C ALA A 96 2.43 -9.70 -20.53
N GLU A 97 3.74 -9.79 -20.74
CA GLU A 97 4.33 -10.66 -21.76
C GLU A 97 4.10 -12.14 -21.44
N ILE A 98 4.35 -12.57 -20.19
CA ILE A 98 4.12 -13.97 -19.77
C ILE A 98 2.63 -14.32 -19.85
N GLU A 99 1.74 -13.42 -19.45
CA GLU A 99 0.30 -13.60 -19.60
C GLU A 99 -0.11 -13.76 -21.08
N SER A 100 0.58 -13.09 -22.01
CA SER A 100 0.29 -13.19 -23.45
C SER A 100 0.51 -14.61 -24.00
N TYR A 101 1.40 -15.38 -23.36
CA TYR A 101 1.69 -16.76 -23.72
C TYR A 101 0.65 -17.75 -23.18
N LYS A 102 -0.22 -17.31 -22.24
CA LYS A 102 -1.28 -18.14 -21.62
C LYS A 102 -0.74 -19.45 -21.03
N LEU A 103 0.44 -19.36 -20.41
CA LEU A 103 1.14 -20.50 -19.79
C LEU A 103 0.58 -20.84 -18.39
N HIS A 104 -0.73 -20.79 -18.21
CA HIS A 104 -1.35 -21.04 -16.91
C HIS A 104 -2.63 -21.85 -17.06
N VAL A 105 -3.04 -22.54 -15.98
CA VAL A 105 -4.22 -23.42 -15.95
C VAL A 105 -5.58 -22.69 -16.01
N GLY A 106 -5.59 -21.40 -16.37
CA GLY A 106 -6.78 -20.58 -16.62
C GLY A 106 -7.55 -20.08 -15.38
N GLN A 107 -7.53 -20.81 -14.26
CA GLN A 107 -8.17 -20.39 -13.01
C GLN A 107 -7.14 -20.03 -11.94
N PRO A 108 -7.36 -18.93 -11.17
CA PRO A 108 -6.50 -18.60 -10.04
C PRO A 108 -6.60 -19.70 -8.98
N VAL A 109 -5.45 -20.13 -8.47
CA VAL A 109 -5.39 -21.18 -7.45
C VAL A 109 -5.48 -20.59 -6.05
N GLN A 110 -4.98 -19.36 -5.87
CA GLN A 110 -4.86 -18.75 -4.56
C GLN A 110 -4.88 -17.21 -4.64
N THR A 111 -5.64 -16.56 -3.75
CA THR A 111 -5.41 -15.14 -3.48
C THR A 111 -4.17 -14.98 -2.62
N VAL A 112 -3.17 -14.27 -3.15
CA VAL A 112 -1.87 -14.07 -2.49
C VAL A 112 -1.72 -12.67 -1.90
N PHE A 113 -2.60 -11.74 -2.28
CA PHE A 113 -2.50 -10.35 -1.86
C PHE A 113 -3.84 -9.64 -1.86
N ARG A 114 -4.03 -8.72 -0.92
CA ARG A 114 -5.09 -7.70 -0.98
C ARG A 114 -4.58 -6.38 -0.42
N VAL A 115 -5.03 -5.27 -1.00
CA VAL A 115 -4.85 -3.94 -0.43
C VAL A 115 -6.13 -3.14 -0.58
N ALA A 116 -6.62 -2.58 0.51
CA ALA A 116 -7.82 -1.75 0.53
C ALA A 116 -7.45 -0.29 0.82
N TYR A 117 -8.14 0.64 0.16
CA TYR A 117 -7.82 2.05 0.23
C TYR A 117 -9.05 2.95 0.01
N CYS A 118 -8.93 4.19 0.47
CA CYS A 118 -9.95 5.23 0.37
C CYS A 118 -9.36 6.50 -0.25
N GLU A 119 -10.22 7.39 -0.71
CA GLU A 119 -9.85 8.77 -0.94
C GLU A 119 -9.41 9.48 0.33
N PHE A 120 -8.37 10.29 0.17
CA PHE A 120 -7.78 11.04 1.26
C PHE A 120 -7.35 12.41 0.77
N PRO A 121 -8.01 13.49 1.22
CA PRO A 121 -7.66 14.84 0.79
C PRO A 121 -6.33 15.26 1.43
N ILE A 122 -5.42 15.79 0.61
CA ILE A 122 -4.19 16.45 1.08
C ILE A 122 -4.06 17.81 0.42
N LYS A 123 -3.25 18.68 1.02
CA LYS A 123 -2.79 19.91 0.40
C LYS A 123 -1.39 19.66 -0.17
N ASP A 124 -1.24 19.79 -1.48
CA ASP A 124 0.06 19.57 -2.12
C ASP A 124 1.04 20.72 -1.83
N LYS A 125 2.29 20.60 -2.30
CA LYS A 125 3.33 21.62 -2.09
C LYS A 125 3.03 22.99 -2.72
N SER A 126 2.10 23.05 -3.68
CA SER A 126 1.63 24.32 -4.26
C SER A 126 0.51 24.96 -3.44
N GLY A 127 0.03 24.26 -2.41
CA GLY A 127 -1.08 24.69 -1.57
C GLY A 127 -2.46 24.30 -2.11
N VAL A 128 -2.53 23.47 -3.15
CA VAL A 128 -3.78 23.05 -3.77
C VAL A 128 -4.29 21.76 -3.12
N LYS A 129 -5.59 21.69 -2.86
CA LYS A 129 -6.22 20.45 -2.37
C LYS A 129 -6.30 19.43 -3.50
N VAL A 130 -5.77 18.23 -3.26
CA VAL A 130 -5.77 17.10 -4.21
C VAL A 130 -6.29 15.84 -3.51
N SER A 131 -6.91 14.94 -4.28
CA SER A 131 -7.38 13.64 -3.79
C SER A 131 -6.26 12.60 -3.92
N ALA A 132 -5.69 12.19 -2.79
CA ALA A 132 -4.74 11.10 -2.70
C ALA A 132 -5.45 9.77 -2.37
N LYS A 133 -4.73 8.65 -2.43
CA LYS A 133 -5.25 7.34 -2.01
C LYS A 133 -4.59 6.92 -0.71
N GLN A 134 -5.37 6.76 0.36
CA GLN A 134 -4.86 6.27 1.63
C GLN A 134 -5.04 4.77 1.73
N ILE A 135 -3.93 4.04 1.87
CA ILE A 135 -3.96 2.61 2.17
C ILE A 135 -4.48 2.41 3.58
N ARG A 136 -5.52 1.60 3.72
CA ARG A 136 -6.17 1.31 5.02
C ARG A 136 -5.82 -0.06 5.58
N GLY A 137 -5.45 -0.99 4.70
CA GLY A 137 -5.02 -2.32 5.09
C GLY A 137 -4.30 -3.02 3.95
N VAL A 138 -3.49 -4.01 4.32
CA VAL A 138 -2.81 -4.90 3.36
C VAL A 138 -2.74 -6.30 3.91
N PHE A 139 -2.94 -7.28 3.04
CA PHE A 139 -2.72 -8.69 3.29
C PHE A 139 -1.75 -9.23 2.24
N THR A 140 -0.84 -10.09 2.67
CA THR A 140 0.06 -10.84 1.80
C THR A 140 0.15 -12.25 2.36
N HIS A 141 -0.08 -13.26 1.52
CA HIS A 141 0.05 -14.66 1.90
C HIS A 141 1.48 -14.95 2.35
N ALA A 142 1.66 -15.86 3.32
CA ALA A 142 2.95 -16.09 3.98
C ALA A 142 4.06 -16.46 2.98
N ASP A 143 3.76 -17.36 2.05
CA ASP A 143 4.69 -17.83 1.01
C ASP A 143 5.09 -16.75 0.00
N TYR A 144 4.33 -15.64 -0.04
CA TYR A 144 4.56 -14.53 -0.96
C TYR A 144 5.13 -13.28 -0.26
N MET A 145 5.38 -13.35 1.06
CA MET A 145 6.06 -12.28 1.78
C MET A 145 7.48 -12.10 1.24
N GLY A 146 7.87 -10.85 0.98
CA GLY A 146 9.20 -10.52 0.46
C GLY A 146 9.37 -10.69 -1.07
N LEU A 147 8.36 -11.21 -1.77
CA LEU A 147 8.39 -11.37 -3.24
C LEU A 147 8.09 -10.08 -4.03
N GLY A 148 7.96 -8.94 -3.33
CA GLY A 148 7.83 -7.61 -3.93
C GLY A 148 6.39 -7.20 -4.29
N ILE A 149 5.39 -8.04 -4.01
CA ILE A 149 3.97 -7.81 -4.37
C ILE A 149 3.44 -6.51 -3.77
N ALA A 150 3.64 -6.29 -2.47
CA ALA A 150 3.12 -5.11 -1.77
C ALA A 150 3.70 -3.81 -2.32
N SER A 151 5.03 -3.73 -2.44
CA SER A 151 5.70 -2.55 -3.02
C SER A 151 5.21 -2.29 -4.43
N PHE A 152 5.11 -3.33 -5.26
CA PHE A 152 4.61 -3.19 -6.63
C PHE A 152 3.20 -2.60 -6.68
N ALA A 153 2.25 -3.16 -5.91
CA ALA A 153 0.88 -2.65 -5.87
C ALA A 153 0.84 -1.17 -5.42
N TYR A 154 1.70 -0.76 -4.49
CA TYR A 154 1.78 0.63 -4.05
C TYR A 154 2.33 1.54 -5.16
N LEU A 155 3.37 1.11 -5.87
CA LEU A 155 3.92 1.88 -6.99
C LEU A 155 2.93 2.01 -8.14
N TYR A 156 2.17 0.95 -8.45
CA TYR A 156 1.08 1.01 -9.41
C TYR A 156 0.02 2.05 -9.00
N LEU A 157 -0.37 2.08 -7.71
CA LEU A 157 -1.30 3.08 -7.20
C LEU A 157 -0.75 4.50 -7.27
N VAL A 158 0.54 4.72 -6.99
CA VAL A 158 1.18 6.04 -7.13
C VAL A 158 1.22 6.46 -8.60
N ASP A 159 1.58 5.56 -9.51
CA ASP A 159 1.63 5.85 -10.93
C ASP A 159 0.25 6.28 -11.47
N LYS A 160 -0.79 5.54 -11.07
CA LYS A 160 -2.19 5.78 -11.46
C LYS A 160 -2.81 7.00 -10.80
N TYR A 161 -2.59 7.21 -9.50
CA TYR A 161 -3.31 8.22 -8.69
C TYR A 161 -2.45 9.39 -8.20
N GLN A 162 -1.19 9.47 -8.61
CA GLN A 162 -0.23 10.54 -8.28
C GLN A 162 0.25 10.59 -6.82
N TYR A 163 -0.62 10.30 -5.85
CA TYR A 163 -0.31 10.37 -4.42
C TYR A 163 -0.84 9.14 -3.68
N LEU A 164 0.03 8.49 -2.93
CA LEU A 164 -0.30 7.40 -2.03
C LEU A 164 0.05 7.79 -0.60
N VAL A 165 -0.86 7.52 0.31
CA VAL A 165 -0.78 7.88 1.72
C VAL A 165 -0.90 6.61 2.55
N CYS A 166 -0.13 6.52 3.63
CA CYS A 166 -0.30 5.45 4.60
C CYS A 166 -1.54 5.67 5.49
N ASP A 167 -2.02 4.62 6.16
CA ASP A 167 -2.97 4.79 7.26
C ASP A 167 -2.37 5.63 8.41
N THR A 168 -3.19 6.33 9.19
CA THR A 168 -2.76 7.05 10.40
C THR A 168 -2.40 6.09 11.54
N LEU A 169 -2.98 4.89 11.54
CA LEU A 169 -2.59 3.81 12.44
C LEU A 169 -1.67 2.85 11.68
N GLN A 170 -0.47 2.57 12.16
CA GLN A 170 0.43 1.62 11.48
C GLN A 170 0.59 0.32 12.23
N THR A 171 0.74 -0.77 11.47
CA THR A 171 1.35 -2.00 12.00
C THR A 171 2.87 -1.91 11.83
N VAL A 172 3.65 -2.68 12.60
CA VAL A 172 5.12 -2.77 12.43
C VAL A 172 5.48 -3.09 10.97
N LYS A 173 4.86 -4.12 10.38
CA LYS A 173 5.09 -4.48 8.98
C LYS A 173 4.74 -3.35 8.00
N GLY A 174 3.62 -2.64 8.24
CA GLY A 174 3.20 -1.51 7.42
C GLY A 174 4.20 -0.37 7.47
N ALA A 175 4.59 0.07 8.67
CA ALA A 175 5.57 1.14 8.82
C ALA A 175 6.94 0.75 8.26
N THR A 176 7.36 -0.52 8.38
CA THR A 176 8.61 -1.04 7.76
C THR A 176 8.54 -0.99 6.23
N LEU A 177 7.39 -1.30 5.62
CA LEU A 177 7.22 -1.18 4.18
C LEU A 177 7.49 0.25 3.71
N TRP A 178 6.94 1.26 4.39
CA TRP A 178 7.15 2.67 4.06
C TRP A 178 8.61 3.11 4.30
N ALA A 179 9.17 2.78 5.47
CA ALA A 179 10.50 3.21 5.89
C ALA A 179 11.65 2.52 5.13
N VAL A 180 11.44 1.31 4.60
CA VAL A 180 12.50 0.53 3.97
C VAL A 180 12.24 0.30 2.48
N SER A 181 11.05 -0.17 2.11
CA SER A 181 10.77 -0.53 0.72
C SER A 181 10.40 0.68 -0.12
N MET A 182 9.43 1.50 0.33
CA MET A 182 8.94 2.63 -0.47
C MET A 182 10.01 3.70 -0.69
N ARG A 183 10.87 3.96 0.32
CA ARG A 183 12.02 4.87 0.20
C ARG A 183 13.02 4.49 -0.89
N LYS A 184 13.10 3.22 -1.30
CA LYS A 184 13.97 2.79 -2.42
C LYS A 184 13.45 3.24 -3.79
N HIS A 185 12.16 3.57 -3.87
CA HIS A 185 11.48 3.90 -5.11
C HIS A 185 11.20 5.40 -5.26
N GLY A 186 11.44 6.19 -4.21
CA GLY A 186 11.25 7.63 -4.26
C GLY A 186 11.32 8.26 -2.87
N LEU A 187 11.28 9.58 -2.86
CA LEU A 187 11.26 10.36 -1.63
C LEU A 187 9.86 10.25 -0.99
N VAL A 188 9.86 9.70 0.23
CA VAL A 188 8.67 9.53 1.09
C VAL A 188 8.65 10.70 2.06
N GLU A 189 7.53 11.40 2.17
CA GLU A 189 7.41 12.62 2.95
C GLU A 189 6.49 12.42 4.14
N ILE A 190 6.82 13.05 5.26
CA ILE A 190 6.01 13.10 6.46
C ILE A 190 5.06 14.28 6.35
N TYR A 191 3.77 14.05 6.56
CA TYR A 191 2.70 15.03 6.40
C TYR A 191 1.81 15.10 7.64
N ASP A 192 1.52 16.33 8.07
CA ASP A 192 0.59 16.63 9.16
C ASP A 192 -0.80 16.90 8.59
N THR A 193 -1.73 15.99 8.88
CA THR A 193 -3.11 16.07 8.40
C THR A 193 -3.94 17.14 9.11
N LYS A 194 -3.51 17.58 10.30
CA LYS A 194 -4.17 18.65 11.07
C LYS A 194 -3.75 20.03 10.59
N ASN A 195 -2.45 20.21 10.34
CA ASN A 195 -1.91 21.49 9.86
C ASN A 195 -1.88 21.60 8.32
N GLU A 196 -2.26 20.52 7.62
CA GLU A 196 -2.27 20.42 6.15
C GLU A 196 -0.92 20.79 5.50
N ASN A 197 0.19 20.29 6.04
CA ASN A 197 1.53 20.60 5.53
C ASN A 197 2.49 19.41 5.57
N PHE A 198 3.48 19.47 4.67
CA PHE A 198 4.64 18.58 4.69
C PHE A 198 5.61 19.05 5.78
N ILE A 199 6.05 18.12 6.63
CA ILE A 199 7.00 18.36 7.71
C ILE A 199 8.42 18.21 7.18
N GLU A 200 8.77 17.01 6.72
CA GLU A 200 10.08 16.69 6.18
C GLU A 200 10.09 15.36 5.41
N GLU A 201 11.21 15.02 4.78
CA GLU A 201 11.44 13.70 4.21
C GLU A 201 11.60 12.64 5.31
N LEU A 202 11.00 11.47 5.11
CA LEU A 202 11.28 10.26 5.88
C LEU A 202 12.68 9.76 5.54
N GLY A 203 13.57 9.83 6.52
CA GLY A 203 14.94 9.38 6.48
C GLY A 203 15.14 7.96 7.02
N GLU A 204 16.39 7.68 7.40
CA GLU A 204 16.80 6.40 7.99
C GLU A 204 16.12 6.14 9.34
N ASP A 205 16.14 4.88 9.81
CA ASP A 205 15.53 4.44 11.07
C ASP A 205 14.03 4.76 11.24
N ALA A 206 13.31 4.98 10.13
CA ALA A 206 11.92 5.40 10.11
C ALA A 206 11.65 6.76 10.82
N CYS A 207 12.65 7.64 10.91
CA CYS A 207 12.50 9.02 11.36
C CYS A 207 12.70 10.01 10.21
N GLY A 208 12.21 11.23 10.36
CA GLY A 208 12.50 12.31 9.45
C GLY A 208 13.99 12.69 9.48
N VAL A 209 14.47 13.32 8.40
CA VAL A 209 15.90 13.70 8.23
C VAL A 209 16.44 14.62 9.34
N SER A 210 15.56 15.36 10.01
CA SER A 210 15.85 16.26 11.14
C SER A 210 15.48 15.63 12.49
N GLY A 211 15.05 14.36 12.49
CA GLY A 211 14.77 13.56 13.68
C GLY A 211 13.32 13.45 14.11
N PHE A 212 12.34 13.92 13.32
CA PHE A 212 10.92 13.74 13.66
C PHE A 212 10.54 12.25 13.66
N ILE A 213 9.71 11.81 14.60
CA ILE A 213 9.30 10.40 14.71
C ILE A 213 7.81 10.28 14.34
N PRO A 214 7.46 9.87 13.11
CA PRO A 214 6.11 9.99 12.58
C PRO A 214 5.12 8.93 13.05
N TRP A 215 5.59 7.78 13.56
CA TRP A 215 4.73 6.61 13.75
C TRP A 215 4.39 6.31 15.21
N ASP A 216 3.10 6.04 15.43
CA ASP A 216 2.56 5.34 16.59
C ASP A 216 1.99 3.98 16.14
N ILE A 217 2.36 2.90 16.85
CA ILE A 217 1.84 1.53 16.64
C ILE A 217 0.50 1.27 17.35
N GLY A 218 -0.09 2.30 17.94
CA GLY A 218 -1.39 2.27 18.61
C GLY A 218 -1.35 1.67 20.02
N LYS A 219 -2.54 1.46 20.59
CA LYS A 219 -2.71 1.01 21.99
C LYS A 219 -2.18 -0.42 22.21
N SER A 220 -1.48 -0.57 23.32
CA SER A 220 -0.82 -1.77 23.82
C SER A 220 -1.80 -2.68 24.56
N ASP A 221 -2.36 -3.68 23.90
CA ASP A 221 -3.02 -4.81 24.55
C ASP A 221 -2.02 -5.95 24.76
N GLY A 222 -1.20 -5.84 25.81
CA GLY A 222 -0.48 -6.94 26.47
C GLY A 222 0.64 -7.68 25.70
N GLY A 223 0.67 -7.65 24.37
CA GLY A 223 1.62 -8.39 23.53
C GLY A 223 2.84 -7.60 23.05
N GLN A 224 3.08 -6.40 23.59
CA GLN A 224 4.02 -5.43 23.02
C GLN A 224 5.51 -5.74 23.14
N MET A 225 5.94 -6.70 23.98
CA MET A 225 7.36 -7.04 24.08
C MET A 225 7.88 -7.68 22.77
N ARG A 226 7.03 -8.40 22.02
CA ARG A 226 7.38 -9.01 20.72
C ARG A 226 7.53 -8.01 19.57
N ARG A 227 7.06 -6.76 19.72
CA ARG A 227 7.10 -5.76 18.63
C ARG A 227 8.46 -5.08 18.45
N ARG A 228 9.32 -5.05 19.48
CA ARG A 228 10.66 -4.43 19.39
C ARG A 228 11.62 -5.25 18.52
N GLU A 229 11.57 -6.58 18.65
CA GLU A 229 12.43 -7.47 17.85
C GLU A 229 12.10 -7.36 16.36
N GLU A 230 10.82 -7.28 16.00
CA GLU A 230 10.38 -7.11 14.61
C GLU A 230 10.64 -5.70 14.04
N TRP A 231 10.65 -4.67 14.89
CA TRP A 231 10.96 -3.29 14.48
C TRP A 231 12.47 -3.03 14.35
N GLY A 232 13.30 -3.88 14.98
CA GLY A 232 14.76 -3.81 14.92
C GLY A 232 15.31 -2.54 15.57
N THR A 233 16.21 -1.84 14.86
CA THR A 233 16.86 -0.61 15.33
C THR A 233 16.05 0.67 15.06
N ASN A 234 14.91 0.56 14.37
CA ASN A 234 14.11 1.71 13.98
C ASN A 234 13.53 2.44 15.21
N LYS A 235 13.37 3.76 15.11
CA LYS A 235 12.76 4.58 16.17
C LYS A 235 11.24 4.56 16.06
N ILE A 236 10.53 4.61 17.19
CA ILE A 236 9.08 4.69 17.22
C ILE A 236 8.58 5.51 18.40
N ASN A 237 7.44 6.19 18.22
CA ASN A 237 6.80 6.91 19.29
C ASN A 237 6.07 5.90 20.21
N LEU A 238 6.50 5.84 21.47
CA LEU A 238 5.92 4.97 22.49
C LEU A 238 4.79 5.63 23.27
N THR A 239 4.52 6.92 23.02
CA THR A 239 3.42 7.64 23.67
C THR A 239 2.11 7.25 23.00
N PRO A 240 1.17 6.60 23.73
CA PRO A 240 -0.08 6.12 23.12
C PRO A 240 -0.92 7.27 22.54
N GLY A 241 -1.38 7.13 21.30
CA GLY A 241 -2.19 8.13 20.61
C GLY A 241 -1.38 9.28 20.01
N ALA A 242 -0.06 9.25 20.12
CA ALA A 242 0.81 10.21 19.46
C ALA A 242 0.73 10.06 17.95
N CYS A 243 0.99 11.14 17.20
CA CYS A 243 1.10 11.10 15.75
C CYS A 243 -0.11 10.51 14.99
N THR A 244 -1.30 10.45 15.61
CA THR A 244 -2.55 9.97 14.98
C THR A 244 -3.05 10.87 13.84
N HIS A 245 -2.44 12.05 13.68
CA HIS A 245 -2.66 13.00 12.58
C HIS A 245 -1.48 13.02 11.60
N ILE A 246 -0.45 12.19 11.79
CA ILE A 246 0.70 12.11 10.91
C ILE A 246 0.53 10.94 9.95
N VAL A 247 0.84 11.20 8.69
CA VAL A 247 0.88 10.19 7.64
C VAL A 247 2.14 10.39 6.80
N ASN A 248 2.57 9.33 6.14
CA ASN A 248 3.61 9.39 5.13
C ASN A 248 2.98 9.34 3.74
N ILE A 249 3.56 10.11 2.84
CA ILE A 249 3.10 10.31 1.47
C ILE A 249 4.22 9.94 0.51
N LEU A 250 3.89 9.14 -0.50
CA LEU A 250 4.73 8.96 -1.68
C LEU A 250 4.01 9.60 -2.87
N SER A 251 4.72 10.44 -3.62
CA SER A 251 4.19 11.12 -4.80
C SER A 251 4.86 10.61 -6.07
N LYS A 252 4.13 10.62 -7.18
CA LYS A 252 4.68 10.23 -8.49
C LYS A 252 5.87 11.11 -8.90
N ARG A 253 5.82 12.40 -8.57
CA ARG A 253 6.90 13.36 -8.86
C ARG A 253 8.17 13.09 -8.05
N SER A 254 8.05 12.40 -6.91
CA SER A 254 9.18 12.07 -6.06
C SER A 254 9.72 10.66 -6.32
N MET A 255 9.18 9.93 -7.31
CA MET A 255 9.68 8.61 -7.68
C MET A 255 11.01 8.70 -8.42
N ASN A 256 11.89 7.74 -8.14
CA ASN A 256 13.14 7.58 -8.87
C ASN A 256 12.84 7.18 -10.33
N PRO A 257 13.57 7.71 -11.32
CA PRO A 257 13.44 7.29 -12.71
C PRO A 257 13.84 5.83 -12.94
#